data_AF-Q0JZQ6-F1
#
_entry.id   AF-Q0JZQ6-F1
#
_cell.length_a   1.000
_cell.length_b   1.000
_cell.length_c   1.000
_cell.angle_alpha   90.00
_cell.angle_beta   90.00
_cell.angle_gamma   90.00
#
_symmetry.space_group_name_H-M   'P 1'
#
loop_
_entity.id
_entity.type
_entity.pdbx_description
1 polymer ?
#
loop_
_entity_poly.entity_id
_entity_poly.type
_entity_poly.pdbx_seq_one_letter_code
_entity_poly.pdbx_strand_id
1 'polypeptide(L)'
;MKIIRTLGLAPLLLSVLLVAQPAMAAPPEPKVTLLSTEALPEYPGKEVQMIVVEYPPGGADPVHRHDAHGFVYVLEGSIVMGVRGGKEVTLTAGQTFHEGPDDIHIVGRNASNTRPAKFMVLLLKNKGAPILTPTK
;
A
#
# COMPACT_ATOMS: atom_id res chain seq x y z
N MET A 1 41.33 -25.90 68.53
CA MET A 1 39.89 -25.72 68.82
C MET A 1 39.22 -25.25 67.53
N LYS A 2 38.26 -26.04 67.03
CA LYS A 2 37.48 -25.77 65.79
C LYS A 2 36.79 -24.41 65.86
N ILE A 3 36.58 -23.74 64.72
CA ILE A 3 35.26 -23.29 64.23
C ILE A 3 35.41 -22.94 62.74
N ILE A 4 34.75 -23.74 61.88
CA ILE A 4 34.52 -23.45 60.46
C ILE A 4 33.24 -22.61 60.39
N ARG A 5 33.27 -21.46 59.71
CA ARG A 5 32.07 -20.69 59.36
C ARG A 5 31.92 -20.68 57.84
N THR A 6 30.98 -21.49 57.35
CA THR A 6 30.50 -21.49 55.97
C THR A 6 29.69 -20.22 55.73
N LEU A 7 30.13 -19.37 54.79
CA LEU A 7 29.37 -18.22 54.30
C LEU A 7 28.60 -18.67 53.05
N GLY A 8 27.27 -18.72 53.14
CA GLY A 8 26.40 -19.16 52.05
C GLY A 8 26.34 -18.13 50.92
N LEU A 9 26.53 -18.59 49.68
CA LEU A 9 26.37 -17.80 48.46
C LEU A 9 24.89 -17.82 48.05
N ALA A 10 24.19 -16.70 48.14
CA ALA A 10 22.82 -16.57 47.63
C ALA A 10 22.86 -16.20 46.12
N PRO A 11 22.19 -16.95 45.22
CA PRO A 11 22.17 -16.59 43.81
C PRO A 11 21.16 -15.46 43.57
N LEU A 12 21.65 -14.33 43.07
CA LEU A 12 20.84 -13.21 42.60
C LEU A 12 20.25 -13.58 41.24
N LEU A 13 18.99 -14.03 41.21
CA LEU A 13 18.24 -14.27 39.98
C LEU A 13 17.88 -12.92 39.33
N LEU A 14 18.65 -12.52 38.31
CA LEU A 14 18.36 -11.35 37.49
C LEU A 14 17.29 -11.72 36.44
N SER A 15 16.03 -11.43 36.76
CA SER A 15 14.90 -11.63 35.85
C SER A 15 14.98 -10.67 34.67
N VAL A 16 15.27 -11.17 33.47
CA VAL A 16 15.18 -10.41 32.23
C VAL A 16 13.70 -10.22 31.88
N LEU A 17 13.18 -9.00 32.05
CA LEU A 17 11.85 -8.62 31.55
C LEU A 17 11.92 -8.50 30.03
N LEU A 18 11.38 -9.50 29.32
CA LEU A 18 11.18 -9.45 27.88
C LEU A 18 10.02 -8.46 27.60
N VAL A 19 10.34 -7.23 27.23
CA VAL A 19 9.33 -6.26 26.80
C VAL A 19 8.84 -6.68 25.41
N ALA A 20 7.62 -7.22 25.34
CA ALA A 20 6.97 -7.51 24.06
C ALA A 20 6.70 -6.18 23.34
N GLN A 21 7.39 -5.96 22.21
CA GLN A 21 7.05 -4.85 21.31
C GLN A 21 5.72 -5.17 20.62
N PRO A 22 4.77 -4.23 20.55
CA PRO A 22 3.54 -4.45 19.80
C PRO A 22 3.90 -4.64 18.32
N ALA A 23 3.45 -5.75 17.75
CA ALA A 23 3.53 -5.95 16.30
C ALA A 23 2.68 -4.86 15.62
N MET A 24 3.27 -4.10 14.69
CA MET A 24 2.48 -3.23 13.84
C MET A 24 1.57 -4.09 12.97
N ALA A 25 0.26 -3.88 13.10
CA ALA A 25 -0.71 -4.50 12.22
C ALA A 25 -0.48 -4.03 10.78
N ALA A 26 -0.69 -4.93 9.80
CA ALA A 26 -0.64 -4.55 8.39
C ALA A 26 -1.65 -3.44 8.09
N PRO A 27 -1.36 -2.52 7.16
CA PRO A 27 -2.33 -1.51 6.73
C PRO A 27 -3.62 -2.18 6.24
N PRO A 28 -4.80 -1.59 6.53
CA PRO A 28 -6.05 -2.12 6.01
C PRO A 28 -6.07 -2.06 4.47
N GLU A 29 -6.59 -3.11 3.85
CA GLU A 29 -6.59 -3.22 2.39
C GLU A 29 -7.58 -2.25 1.71
N PRO A 30 -7.25 -1.77 0.50
CA PRO A 30 -8.17 -0.96 -0.30
C PRO A 30 -9.34 -1.79 -0.83
N LYS A 31 -10.52 -1.18 -0.94
CA LYS A 31 -11.62 -1.77 -1.70
C LYS A 31 -11.55 -1.30 -3.14
N VAL A 32 -11.50 -2.24 -4.09
CA VAL A 32 -11.48 -1.98 -5.53
C VAL A 32 -12.82 -2.37 -6.14
N THR A 33 -13.44 -1.46 -6.87
CA THR A 33 -14.72 -1.67 -7.57
C THR A 33 -14.55 -1.43 -9.07
N LEU A 34 -14.87 -2.41 -9.89
CA LEU A 34 -14.94 -2.25 -11.35
C LEU A 34 -16.12 -1.36 -11.73
N LEU A 35 -15.89 -0.34 -12.55
CA LEU A 35 -16.94 0.49 -13.13
C LEU A 35 -17.30 0.02 -14.54
N SER A 36 -16.32 -0.07 -15.44
CA SER A 36 -16.54 -0.46 -16.83
C SER A 36 -15.29 -1.05 -17.47
N THR A 37 -15.47 -1.74 -18.60
CA THR A 37 -14.40 -2.20 -19.48
C THR A 37 -14.85 -2.04 -20.91
N GLU A 38 -14.14 -1.21 -21.67
CA GLU A 38 -14.49 -0.86 -23.04
C GLU A 38 -13.33 -1.24 -23.96
N ALA A 39 -13.62 -2.09 -24.96
CA ALA A 39 -12.66 -2.36 -26.01
C ALA A 39 -12.45 -1.11 -26.87
N LEU A 40 -11.25 -0.93 -27.42
CA LEU A 40 -10.94 0.17 -28.33
C LEU A 40 -10.73 -0.39 -29.75
N PRO A 41 -11.75 -0.39 -30.63
CA PRO A 41 -11.63 -0.96 -31.98
C PRO A 41 -10.51 -0.34 -32.81
N GLU A 42 -10.24 0.95 -32.62
CA GLU A 42 -9.17 1.70 -33.28
C GLU A 42 -7.76 1.43 -32.71
N TYR A 43 -7.67 0.72 -31.58
CA TYR A 43 -6.43 0.20 -30.99
C TYR A 43 -6.52 -1.32 -30.81
N PRO A 44 -6.29 -2.12 -31.87
CA PRO A 44 -6.47 -3.56 -31.82
C PRO A 44 -5.76 -4.24 -30.64
N GLY A 45 -6.51 -5.02 -29.87
CA GLY A 45 -6.00 -5.72 -28.68
C GLY A 45 -5.92 -4.88 -27.41
N LYS A 46 -6.32 -3.60 -27.44
CA LYS A 46 -6.40 -2.74 -26.25
C LYS A 46 -7.83 -2.59 -25.73
N GLU A 47 -7.91 -2.28 -24.44
CA GLU A 47 -9.14 -1.86 -23.78
C GLU A 47 -8.83 -0.80 -22.72
N VAL A 48 -9.85 -0.02 -22.40
CA VAL A 48 -9.88 0.83 -21.21
C VAL A 48 -10.64 0.11 -20.13
N GLN A 49 -10.05 0.01 -18.94
CA GLN A 49 -10.75 -0.45 -17.74
C GLN A 49 -10.78 0.67 -16.71
N MET A 50 -11.98 0.96 -16.20
CA MET A 50 -12.18 2.00 -15.20
C MET A 50 -12.55 1.36 -13.87
N ILE A 51 -11.86 1.77 -12.81
CA ILE A 51 -12.11 1.29 -11.44
C ILE A 51 -12.23 2.47 -10.47
N VAL A 52 -12.92 2.25 -9.36
CA VAL A 52 -12.86 3.10 -8.17
C VAL A 52 -12.13 2.35 -7.07
N VAL A 53 -11.20 3.04 -6.42
CA VAL A 53 -10.48 2.55 -5.25
C VAL A 53 -10.89 3.39 -4.05
N GLU A 54 -11.25 2.71 -2.97
CA GLU A 54 -11.57 3.32 -1.68
C GLU A 54 -10.52 2.86 -0.67
N TYR A 55 -9.67 3.78 -0.21
CA TYR A 55 -8.79 3.51 0.91
C TYR A 55 -9.53 3.78 2.24
N PRO A 56 -9.58 2.80 3.15
CA PRO A 56 -9.94 3.07 4.54
C PRO A 56 -8.92 4.01 5.21
N PRO A 57 -9.22 4.59 6.39
CA PRO A 57 -8.24 5.33 7.18
C PRO A 57 -6.97 4.51 7.43
N GLY A 58 -5.81 5.07 7.10
CA GLY A 58 -4.50 4.41 7.21
C GLY A 58 -4.27 3.27 6.21
N GLY A 59 -5.19 3.04 5.26
CA GLY A 59 -5.09 1.97 4.27
C GLY A 59 -3.99 2.19 3.25
N ALA A 60 -3.42 1.09 2.74
CA ALA A 60 -2.38 1.11 1.73
C ALA A 60 -2.46 -0.14 0.84
N ASP A 61 -2.03 -0.03 -0.41
CA ASP A 61 -1.81 -1.18 -1.28
C ASP A 61 -0.37 -1.72 -1.17
N PRO A 62 -0.17 -3.01 -1.49
CA PRO A 62 1.17 -3.58 -1.60
C PRO A 62 1.88 -3.07 -2.85
N VAL A 63 3.21 -3.21 -2.89
CA VAL A 63 4.02 -2.88 -4.06
C VAL A 63 3.59 -3.70 -5.29
N HIS A 64 3.29 -3.04 -6.40
CA HIS A 64 2.75 -3.68 -7.60
C HIS A 64 3.14 -2.95 -8.89
N ARG A 65 2.79 -3.53 -10.03
CA ARG A 65 2.96 -2.93 -11.37
C ARG A 65 1.68 -3.10 -12.18
N HIS A 66 1.40 -2.11 -13.02
CA HIS A 66 0.36 -2.17 -14.03
C HIS A 66 1.01 -2.36 -15.40
N ASP A 67 0.66 -3.41 -16.14
CA ASP A 67 1.04 -3.54 -17.57
C ASP A 67 0.13 -2.64 -18.44
N ALA A 68 0.06 -1.35 -18.08
CA ALA A 68 -0.92 -0.39 -18.55
C ALA A 68 -0.41 1.05 -18.40
N HIS A 69 -1.01 1.99 -19.13
CA HIS A 69 -0.99 3.39 -18.70
C HIS A 69 -2.11 3.60 -17.67
N GLY A 70 -1.74 3.93 -16.43
CA GLY A 70 -2.67 4.21 -15.34
C GLY A 70 -2.85 5.71 -15.13
N PHE A 71 -4.08 6.19 -15.21
CA PHE A 71 -4.44 7.59 -14.94
C PHE A 71 -5.34 7.67 -13.73
N VAL A 72 -4.84 8.27 -12.66
CA VAL A 72 -5.55 8.45 -11.39
C VAL A 72 -6.23 9.82 -11.37
N TYR A 73 -7.45 9.88 -10.84
CA TYR A 73 -8.15 11.13 -10.50
C TYR A 73 -8.76 11.01 -9.10
N VAL A 74 -8.39 11.90 -8.19
CA VAL A 74 -8.87 11.87 -6.80
C VAL A 74 -10.29 12.44 -6.72
N LEU A 75 -11.21 11.65 -6.16
CA LEU A 75 -12.62 12.03 -5.98
C LEU A 75 -12.88 12.62 -4.59
N GLU A 76 -12.29 12.03 -3.55
CA GLU A 76 -12.52 12.41 -2.16
C GLU A 76 -11.27 12.16 -1.31
N GLY A 77 -11.04 13.02 -0.31
CA GLY A 77 -9.95 12.85 0.64
C GLY A 77 -8.58 13.19 0.06
N SER A 78 -7.55 12.51 0.56
CA SER A 78 -6.17 12.68 0.10
C SER A 78 -5.40 11.36 0.14
N ILE A 79 -4.59 11.15 -0.89
CA ILE A 79 -3.78 9.95 -1.09
C ILE A 79 -2.32 10.31 -1.31
N VAL A 80 -1.41 9.42 -0.98
CA VAL A 80 0.00 9.53 -1.34
C VAL A 80 0.32 8.49 -2.39
N MET A 81 0.92 8.94 -3.49
CA MET A 81 1.29 8.12 -4.65
C MET A 81 2.79 8.23 -4.91
N GLY A 82 3.40 7.15 -5.39
CA GLY A 82 4.81 7.14 -5.75
C GLY A 82 5.26 5.87 -6.47
N VAL A 83 6.03 6.07 -7.53
CA VAL A 83 6.68 5.01 -8.30
C VAL A 83 8.16 4.93 -7.97
N ARG A 84 8.78 3.77 -8.22
CA ARG A 84 10.20 3.52 -7.95
C ARG A 84 11.09 4.54 -8.66
N GLY A 85 11.96 5.21 -7.89
CA GLY A 85 12.84 6.26 -8.40
C GLY A 85 12.18 7.63 -8.57
N GLY A 86 10.86 7.72 -8.40
CA GLY A 86 10.11 8.96 -8.36
C GLY A 86 10.05 9.58 -6.95
N LYS A 87 9.53 10.81 -6.87
CA LYS A 87 9.17 11.43 -5.60
C LYS A 87 7.74 11.03 -5.22
N GLU A 88 7.51 10.78 -3.94
CA GLU A 88 6.15 10.68 -3.41
C GLU A 88 5.42 12.01 -3.58
N VAL A 89 4.15 11.94 -3.95
CA VAL A 89 3.27 13.09 -4.09
C VAL A 89 2.00 12.87 -3.29
N THR A 90 1.59 13.90 -2.53
CA THR A 90 0.28 13.91 -1.87
C THR A 90 -0.73 14.60 -2.77
N LEU A 91 -1.83 13.92 -3.06
CA LEU A 91 -2.87 14.36 -3.97
C LEU A 91 -4.18 14.54 -3.19
N THR A 92 -4.96 15.55 -3.56
CA THR A 92 -6.29 15.86 -3.03
C THR A 92 -7.33 15.83 -4.15
N ALA A 93 -8.61 15.88 -3.80
CA ALA A 93 -9.71 15.89 -4.76
C ALA A 93 -9.48 16.85 -5.94
N GLY A 94 -9.72 16.36 -7.16
CA GLY A 94 -9.48 17.10 -8.41
C GLY A 94 -8.07 16.96 -8.99
N GLN A 95 -7.11 16.39 -8.25
CA GLN A 95 -5.75 16.17 -8.74
C GLN A 95 -5.58 14.79 -9.36
N THR A 96 -4.53 14.65 -10.17
CA THR A 96 -4.24 13.44 -10.95
C THR A 96 -2.83 12.92 -10.72
N PHE A 97 -2.64 11.64 -11.07
CA PHE A 97 -1.34 11.00 -11.16
C PHE A 97 -1.31 10.13 -12.42
N HIS A 98 -0.13 10.01 -13.03
CA HIS A 98 0.08 9.10 -14.14
C HIS A 98 1.23 8.16 -13.81
N GLU A 99 1.03 6.88 -14.10
CA GLU A 99 2.07 5.85 -14.08
C GLU A 99 2.08 5.11 -15.42
N GLY A 100 3.29 4.82 -15.89
CA GLY A 100 3.54 4.12 -17.14
C GLY A 100 3.58 2.60 -16.95
N PRO A 101 3.55 1.84 -18.07
CA PRO A 101 3.58 0.38 -18.03
C PRO A 101 4.82 -0.21 -17.37
N ASP A 102 5.95 0.51 -17.36
CA ASP A 102 7.21 0.02 -16.79
C ASP A 102 7.47 0.51 -15.36
N ASP A 103 6.58 1.36 -14.84
CA ASP A 103 6.69 1.86 -13.47
C ASP A 103 6.33 0.78 -12.45
N ILE A 104 7.01 0.82 -11.31
CA ILE A 104 6.68 0.00 -10.15
C ILE A 104 6.08 0.92 -9.10
N HIS A 105 4.80 0.72 -8.81
CA HIS A 105 4.05 1.43 -7.78
C HIS A 105 4.54 0.97 -6.41
N ILE A 106 5.31 1.83 -5.73
CA ILE A 106 5.91 1.51 -4.42
C ILE A 106 5.18 2.17 -3.27
N VAL A 107 4.36 3.18 -3.56
CA VAL A 107 3.63 3.97 -2.58
C VAL A 107 2.23 4.23 -3.10
N GLY A 108 1.25 3.57 -2.50
CA GLY A 108 -0.17 3.85 -2.63
C GLY A 108 -0.82 3.75 -1.26
N ARG A 109 -1.20 4.90 -0.68
CA ARG A 109 -1.81 4.93 0.66
C ARG A 109 -2.75 6.10 0.89
N ASN A 110 -3.64 5.95 1.85
CA ASN A 110 -4.40 7.06 2.41
C ASN A 110 -3.47 8.00 3.18
N ALA A 111 -3.54 9.30 2.91
CA ALA A 111 -2.79 10.30 3.66
C ALA A 111 -3.37 10.54 5.07
N SER A 112 -4.58 10.03 5.35
CA SER A 112 -5.32 10.21 6.59
C SER A 112 -5.45 8.91 7.38
N ASN A 113 -5.26 8.98 8.69
CA ASN A 113 -5.51 7.87 9.62
C ASN A 113 -6.93 7.88 10.21
N THR A 114 -7.77 8.87 9.87
CA THR A 114 -9.11 9.03 10.47
C THR A 114 -10.25 9.18 9.47
N ARG A 115 -9.93 9.42 8.18
CA ARG A 115 -10.92 9.62 7.12
C ARG A 115 -10.59 8.75 5.92
N PRO A 116 -11.58 8.18 5.22
CA PRO A 116 -11.34 7.45 3.98
C PRO A 116 -10.88 8.40 2.86
N ALA A 117 -10.34 7.81 1.79
CA ALA A 117 -10.05 8.49 0.54
C ALA A 117 -10.59 7.67 -0.63
N LYS A 118 -10.97 8.33 -1.71
CA LYS A 118 -11.57 7.70 -2.91
C LYS A 118 -10.98 8.30 -4.17
N PHE A 119 -10.64 7.45 -5.12
CA PHE A 119 -10.13 7.87 -6.41
C PHE A 119 -10.57 6.91 -7.51
N MET A 120 -10.57 7.42 -8.74
CA MET A 120 -10.84 6.64 -9.94
C MET A 120 -9.51 6.37 -10.66
N VAL A 121 -9.39 5.21 -11.26
CA VAL A 121 -8.27 4.86 -12.14
C VAL A 121 -8.81 4.46 -13.50
N LEU A 122 -8.25 5.05 -14.55
CA LEU A 122 -8.41 4.65 -15.93
C LEU A 122 -7.15 3.91 -16.38
N LEU A 123 -7.29 2.65 -16.75
CA LEU A 123 -6.20 1.80 -17.23
C LEU A 123 -6.36 1.54 -18.73
N LEU A 124 -5.43 2.05 -19.53
CA LEU A 124 -5.30 1.64 -20.93
C LEU A 124 -4.34 0.45 -20.98
N LYS A 125 -4.88 -0.75 -21.21
CA LYS A 125 -4.15 -2.02 -21.10
C LYS A 125 -4.44 -2.98 -22.24
N ASN A 126 -3.68 -4.07 -22.30
CA ASN A 126 -4.02 -5.19 -23.19
C ASN A 126 -5.36 -5.80 -22.74
N LYS A 127 -6.17 -6.21 -23.71
CA LYS A 127 -7.45 -6.88 -23.48
C LYS A 127 -7.29 -8.07 -22.55
N GLY A 128 -8.06 -8.12 -21.47
CA GLY A 128 -8.05 -9.22 -20.50
C GLY A 128 -6.82 -9.29 -19.58
N ALA A 129 -5.85 -8.37 -19.71
CA ALA A 129 -4.75 -8.28 -18.74
C ALA A 129 -5.29 -7.98 -17.33
N PRO A 130 -4.65 -8.46 -16.25
CA PRO A 130 -5.07 -8.11 -14.89
C PRO A 130 -4.92 -6.60 -14.65
N ILE A 131 -5.64 -6.05 -13.65
CA ILE A 131 -5.49 -4.64 -13.27
C ILE A 131 -4.08 -4.36 -12.77
N LEU A 132 -3.48 -5.28 -12.01
CA LEU A 132 -2.13 -5.16 -11.46
C LEU A 132 -1.50 -6.54 -11.32
N THR A 133 -0.17 -6.55 -11.22
CA THR A 133 0.63 -7.70 -10.82
C THR A 133 1.46 -7.32 -9.58
N PRO A 134 1.37 -8.07 -8.47
CA PRO A 134 2.21 -7.82 -7.30
C PRO A 134 3.70 -7.93 -7.64
N THR A 135 4.53 -7.08 -7.03
CA THR A 135 5.98 -7.10 -7.24
C THR A 135 6.72 -7.05 -5.89
N LYS A 136 8.04 -7.21 -5.93
CA LYS A 136 8.93 -7.16 -4.76
C LYS A 136 9.80 -5.91 -4.78
#